data_AF-A0A316IBP6-F1
#
_entry.id   AF-A0A316IBP6-F1
#
_cell.length_a   1.000
_cell.length_b   1.000
_cell.length_c   1.000
_cell.angle_alpha   90.00
_cell.angle_beta   90.00
_cell.angle_gamma   90.00
#
_symmetry.space_group_name_H-M   'P 1'
#
loop_
_entity.id
_entity.type
_entity.pdbx_description
1 polymer ?
#
loop_
_entity_poly.entity_id
_entity_poly.type
_entity_poly.pdbx_seq_one_letter_code
_entity_poly.pdbx_strand_id
1 'polypeptide(L)'
;MSDVIDFLERMGQDAQLRDASPEEMAQAMEEAGLEPAVRSAILDGRAGRLQDLLGQGAHFSILMPGEEEEEEEQEDEDEEREQEGDEQLAASHGIRASAA
;
A
#
# COMPACT_ATOMS: atom_id res chain seq x y z
N MET A 1 9.55 -17.10 11.92
CA MET A 1 9.76 -15.80 11.25
C MET A 1 8.69 -15.72 10.17
N SER A 2 7.60 -14.98 10.36
CA SER A 2 7.28 -14.12 11.50
C SER A 2 5.76 -13.90 11.54
N ASP A 3 5.06 -14.64 12.41
CA ASP A 3 3.61 -14.47 12.61
C ASP A 3 3.26 -12.99 12.87
N VAL A 4 4.20 -12.23 13.45
CA VAL A 4 4.09 -10.79 13.68
C VAL A 4 4.27 -9.96 12.40
N ILE A 5 5.27 -10.24 11.56
CA ILE A 5 5.48 -9.47 10.31
C ILE A 5 4.35 -9.79 9.33
N ASP A 6 3.96 -11.05 9.20
CA ASP A 6 2.87 -11.49 8.33
C ASP A 6 1.54 -10.85 8.78
N PHE A 7 1.33 -10.75 10.09
CA PHE A 7 0.17 -10.03 10.64
C PHE A 7 0.22 -8.52 10.35
N LEU A 8 1.38 -7.87 10.50
CA LEU A 8 1.53 -6.44 10.22
C LEU A 8 1.39 -6.13 8.73
N GLU A 9 1.84 -7.02 7.85
CA GLU A 9 1.61 -6.92 6.40
C GLU A 9 0.11 -6.99 6.08
N ARG A 10 -0.60 -7.98 6.63
CA ARG A 10 -2.05 -8.10 6.48
C ARG A 10 -2.78 -6.87 7.04
N MET A 11 -2.37 -6.37 8.20
CA MET A 11 -2.93 -5.14 8.79
C MET A 11 -2.75 -3.93 7.85
N GLY A 12 -1.60 -3.81 7.17
CA GLY A 12 -1.35 -2.74 6.20
C GLY A 12 -2.21 -2.83 4.94
N GLN A 13 -2.60 -4.04 4.54
CA GLN A 13 -3.43 -4.31 3.36
C GLN A 13 -4.94 -4.30 3.65
N ASP A 14 -5.34 -4.60 4.88
CA ASP A 14 -6.74 -4.73 5.29
C ASP A 14 -7.25 -3.48 6.02
N ALA A 15 -8.06 -2.69 5.31
CA ALA A 15 -8.67 -1.48 5.86
C ALA A 15 -9.60 -1.75 7.06
N GLN A 16 -10.16 -2.97 7.18
CA GLN A 16 -11.02 -3.31 8.32
C GLN A 16 -10.21 -3.45 9.61
N LEU A 17 -8.99 -4.01 9.53
CA LEU A 17 -8.10 -4.11 10.69
C LEU A 17 -7.62 -2.74 11.17
N ARG A 18 -7.54 -1.75 10.28
CA ARG A 18 -7.16 -0.38 10.65
C ARG A 18 -8.16 0.27 11.60
N ASP A 19 -9.45 0.02 11.39
CA ASP A 19 -10.55 0.62 12.16
C ASP A 19 -11.14 -0.34 13.20
N ALA A 20 -10.55 -1.54 13.35
CA ALA A 20 -11.01 -2.57 14.27
C ALA A 20 -10.96 -2.08 15.72
N SER A 21 -11.96 -2.49 16.51
CA SER A 21 -11.93 -2.33 17.96
C SER A 21 -10.76 -3.10 18.58
N PRO A 22 -10.34 -2.75 19.81
CA PRO A 22 -9.27 -3.48 20.50
C PRO A 22 -9.55 -4.98 20.66
N GLU A 23 -10.82 -5.36 20.78
CA GLU A 23 -11.27 -6.75 20.94
C GLU A 23 -11.16 -7.52 19.61
N GLU A 24 -11.61 -6.92 18.50
CA GLU A 24 -11.46 -7.48 17.15
C GLU A 24 -9.98 -7.60 16.77
N MET A 25 -9.16 -6.61 17.12
CA MET A 25 -7.72 -6.63 16.93
C MET A 25 -7.05 -7.78 17.71
N ALA A 26 -7.43 -7.95 18.98
CA ALA A 26 -6.91 -9.04 19.82
C ALA A 26 -7.27 -10.42 19.25
N GLN A 27 -8.50 -10.59 18.77
CA GLN A 27 -8.96 -11.81 18.12
C GLN A 27 -8.18 -12.07 16.82
N ALA A 28 -8.03 -11.06 15.97
CA ALA A 28 -7.28 -11.19 14.71
C ALA A 28 -5.81 -11.60 14.93
N MET A 29 -5.19 -11.13 16.01
CA MET A 29 -3.84 -11.53 16.42
C MET A 29 -3.80 -12.97 16.96
N GLU A 30 -4.83 -13.41 17.68
CA GLU A 30 -4.94 -14.79 18.17
C GLU A 30 -5.14 -15.78 17.02
N GLU A 31 -6.00 -15.45 16.06
CA GLU A 31 -6.23 -16.23 14.84
C GLU A 31 -4.96 -16.30 13.96
N ALA A 32 -4.14 -15.25 13.98
CA ALA A 32 -2.83 -15.24 13.34
C ALA A 32 -1.74 -15.97 14.14
N GLY A 33 -2.05 -16.52 15.31
CA GLY A 33 -1.12 -17.34 16.09
C GLY A 33 -0.07 -16.55 16.86
N LEU A 34 -0.25 -15.23 17.06
CA LEU A 34 0.71 -14.43 17.82
C LEU A 34 0.73 -14.85 19.28
N GLU A 35 1.91 -15.04 19.86
CA GLU A 35 2.09 -15.36 21.28
C GLU A 35 1.40 -14.32 22.20
N PRO A 36 0.74 -14.72 23.30
CA PRO A 36 -0.01 -13.80 24.17
C PRO A 36 0.81 -12.61 24.68
N ALA A 37 2.10 -12.84 24.96
CA ALA A 37 3.01 -11.78 25.41
C ALA A 37 3.24 -10.72 24.33
N VAL A 38 3.29 -11.13 23.06
CA VAL A 38 3.46 -10.24 21.91
C VAL A 38 2.17 -9.45 21.66
N ARG A 39 1.01 -10.12 21.69
CA ARG A 39 -0.31 -9.46 21.57
C ARG A 39 -0.48 -8.36 22.60
N SER A 40 -0.20 -8.65 23.87
CA SER A 40 -0.26 -7.67 24.96
C SER A 40 0.72 -6.50 24.74
N ALA A 41 1.94 -6.75 24.26
CA ALA A 41 2.90 -5.69 24.00
C ALA A 41 2.45 -4.75 22.88
N ILE A 42 1.80 -5.29 21.83
CA ILE A 42 1.24 -4.50 20.72
C ILE A 42 0.03 -3.68 21.20
N LEU A 43 -0.95 -4.30 21.86
CA LEU A 43 -2.17 -3.64 22.34
C LEU A 43 -1.88 -2.54 23.37
N ASP A 44 -0.89 -2.74 24.24
CA ASP A 44 -0.48 -1.74 25.24
C ASP A 44 0.42 -0.63 24.65
N GLY A 45 0.75 -0.67 23.35
CA GLY A 45 1.64 0.28 22.68
C GLY A 45 3.08 0.29 23.23
N ARG A 46 3.52 -0.78 23.89
CA ARG A 46 4.83 -0.85 24.56
C ARG A 46 5.92 -1.31 23.60
N ALA A 47 6.37 -0.41 22.72
CA ALA A 47 7.41 -0.69 21.73
C ALA A 47 8.69 -1.32 22.31
N GLY A 48 9.19 -0.85 23.46
CA GLY A 48 10.38 -1.44 24.10
C GLY A 48 10.18 -2.91 24.50
N ARG A 49 9.02 -3.25 25.07
CA ARG A 49 8.68 -4.63 25.43
C ARG A 49 8.52 -5.51 24.18
N LEU A 50 7.97 -4.96 23.10
CA LEU A 50 7.88 -5.67 21.83
C LEU A 50 9.27 -5.95 21.25
N GLN A 51 10.18 -4.98 21.31
CA GLN A 51 11.58 -5.16 20.88
C GLN A 51 12.28 -6.26 21.67
N ASP A 52 12.16 -6.25 23.00
CA ASP A 52 12.72 -7.29 23.87
C ASP A 52 12.20 -8.69 23.51
N LEU A 53 10.88 -8.82 23.29
CA LEU A 53 10.24 -10.09 22.92
C LEU A 53 10.67 -10.59 21.54
N LEU A 54 10.94 -9.68 20.60
CA LEU A 54 11.43 -9.99 19.27
C LEU A 54 12.96 -10.19 19.23
N GLY A 55 13.65 -10.08 20.37
CA GLY A 55 15.10 -10.17 20.46
C GLY A 55 15.82 -9.06 19.70
N GLN A 56 15.16 -7.92 19.50
CA GLN A 56 15.73 -6.78 18.77
C GLN A 56 16.55 -5.90 19.71
N GLY A 57 17.71 -5.44 19.21
CA GLY A 57 18.55 -4.46 19.89
C GLY A 57 18.14 -3.02 19.56
N ALA A 58 18.96 -2.07 20.00
CA ALA A 58 18.78 -0.67 19.61
C ALA A 58 18.91 -0.51 18.08
N HIS A 59 17.84 -0.02 17.45
CA HIS A 59 17.82 0.35 16.04
C HIS A 59 17.78 1.87 15.90
N PHE A 60 18.57 2.39 14.97
CA PHE A 60 18.55 3.80 14.58
C PHE A 60 18.18 3.87 13.09
N SER A 61 17.24 4.75 12.75
CA SER A 61 16.83 5.03 11.38
C SER A 61 17.12 6.50 11.07
N ILE A 62 17.70 6.76 9.91
CA ILE A 62 17.95 8.11 9.41
C ILE A 62 17.14 8.25 8.12
N LEU A 63 16.23 9.22 8.07
CA LEU A 63 15.55 9.61 6.84
C LEU A 63 16.39 10.69 6.16
N MET A 64 16.95 10.38 5.00
CA MET A 64 17.65 11.35 4.16
C MET A 64 16.64 12.03 3.24
N PRO A 65 16.78 13.34 2.94
CA PRO A 65 15.99 14.00 1.90
C PRO A 65 16.14 13.27 0.56
N GLY A 66 15.06 13.18 -0.22
CA GLY A 66 15.14 12.74 -1.60
C GLY A 66 15.84 13.80 -2.46
N GLU A 67 16.57 13.37 -3.47
CA GLU A 67 17.05 14.25 -4.55
C GLU A 67 15.84 14.63 -5.43
N GLU A 68 15.75 15.89 -5.86
CA GLU A 68 14.75 16.32 -6.84
C GLU A 68 15.21 15.80 -8.21
N GLU A 69 14.35 15.02 -8.89
CA GLU A 69 14.61 14.59 -10.27
C GLU A 69 14.55 15.83 -11.17
N GLU A 70 15.68 16.20 -11.80
CA GLU A 70 15.70 17.24 -12.82
C GLU A 70 14.84 16.76 -14.01
N GLU A 71 13.76 17.47 -14.32
CA GLU A 71 12.95 17.21 -15.52
C GLU A 71 13.84 17.40 -16.75
N GLU A 72 14.19 16.32 -17.46
CA GLU A 72 14.83 16.42 -18.77
C GLU A 72 13.83 17.11 -19.72
N GLU A 73 14.09 18.39 -20.05
CA GLU A 73 13.38 19.11 -21.09
C GLU A 73 13.54 18.34 -22.42
N GLN A 74 12.51 17.58 -22.80
CA GLN A 74 12.42 17.01 -24.13
C GLN A 74 12.27 18.18 -25.11
N GLU A 75 13.31 18.48 -25.88
CA GLU A 75 13.22 19.36 -27.04
C GLU A 75 12.29 18.68 -28.06
N ASP A 76 11.05 19.19 -28.16
CA ASP A 76 10.11 18.82 -29.20
C ASP A 76 10.71 19.22 -30.57
N GLU A 77 11.33 18.27 -31.26
CA GLU A 77 11.61 18.41 -32.69
C GLU A 77 10.28 18.31 -33.45
N ASP A 78 9.66 19.48 -33.69
CA ASP A 78 8.53 19.70 -34.60
C ASP A 78 8.89 19.20 -36.02
N GLU A 79 8.71 17.91 -36.29
CA GLU A 79 8.67 17.40 -37.66
C GLU A 79 7.29 17.70 -38.27
N GLU A 80 7.25 18.74 -39.11
CA GLU A 80 6.09 19.14 -39.93
C GLU A 80 5.50 17.95 -40.70
N ARG A 81 4.41 17.36 -40.19
CA ARG A 81 3.66 16.34 -40.92
C ARG A 81 2.74 17.01 -41.93
N GLU A 82 3.19 17.03 -43.19
CA GLU A 82 2.40 17.46 -44.34
C GLU A 82 1.02 16.78 -44.36
N GLN A 83 -0.03 17.60 -44.38
CA GLN A 83 -1.42 17.17 -44.46
C GLN A 83 -1.75 16.75 -45.90
N GLU A 84 -2.03 15.47 -46.10
CA GLU A 84 -2.76 15.01 -47.29
C GLU A 84 -3.93 14.10 -46.91
N GLY A 85 -5.14 14.55 -47.26
CA GLY A 85 -6.06 13.72 -48.02
C GLY A 85 -7.05 12.83 -47.25
N ASP A 86 -8.22 13.42 -47.01
CA ASP A 86 -9.53 12.90 -47.39
C ASP A 86 -10.23 11.73 -46.65
N GLU A 87 -11.46 12.10 -46.26
CA GLU A 87 -12.70 11.34 -46.44
C GLU A 87 -13.04 10.17 -45.51
N GLN A 88 -13.89 10.53 -44.54
CA GLN A 88 -15.25 9.98 -44.41
C GLN A 88 -15.37 8.52 -43.93
N LEU A 89 -15.90 8.32 -42.72
CA LEU A 89 -17.10 7.49 -42.49
C LEU A 89 -17.52 7.51 -41.02
N ALA A 90 -18.81 7.76 -40.86
CA ALA A 90 -19.57 7.71 -39.63
C ALA A 90 -19.65 6.28 -39.06
N ALA A 91 -19.66 6.15 -37.72
CA ALA A 91 -20.50 5.18 -37.03
C ALA A 91 -20.53 5.44 -35.50
N SER A 92 -21.57 6.13 -35.07
CA SER A 92 -22.42 5.86 -33.89
C SER A 92 -21.80 5.22 -32.63
N HIS A 93 -21.87 5.99 -31.55
CA HIS A 93 -21.91 5.53 -30.16
C HIS A 93 -22.81 4.29 -29.97
N GLY A 94 -22.22 3.18 -29.56
CA GLY A 94 -22.94 1.98 -29.14
C GLY A 94 -23.32 2.04 -27.66
N ILE A 95 -24.50 2.58 -27.33
CA ILE A 95 -25.16 2.31 -26.04
C ILE A 95 -25.87 0.97 -26.20
N ARG A 96 -25.30 -0.09 -25.61
CA ARG A 96 -25.98 -1.39 -25.51
C ARG A 96 -27.04 -1.34 -24.40
N ALA A 97 -28.30 -1.36 -24.82
CA ALA A 97 -29.39 -1.88 -24.01
C ALA A 97 -29.24 -3.40 -23.87
N SER A 98 -29.46 -3.92 -22.66
CA SER A 98 -29.77 -5.33 -22.43
C SER A 98 -30.95 -5.38 -21.46
N ALA A 99 -32.10 -5.78 -22.00
CA ALA A 99 -33.28 -6.19 -21.26
C ALA A 99 -33.42 -7.71 -21.38
N ALA A 100 -33.69 -8.37 -20.26
CA ALA A 100 -34.49 -9.59 -20.15
C ALA A 100 -34.94 -9.73 -18.68
#